data_AF-A0A2H6BD67-F1
#
_entry.id   AF-A0A2H6BD67-F1
#
_cell.length_a   1.000
_cell.length_b   1.000
_cell.length_c   1.000
_cell.angle_alpha   90.00
_cell.angle_beta   90.00
_cell.angle_gamma   90.00
#
_symmetry.space_group_name_H-M   'P 1'
#
loop_
_entity.id
_entity.type
_entity.pdbx_description
1 polymer ?
#
loop_
_entity_poly.entity_id
_entity_poly.type
_entity_poly.pdbx_seq_one_letter_code
_entity_poly.pdbx_strand_id
1 'polypeptide(L)'
;MITRLRFSAAGAARYVGRLARSPTFWQGAGVIAGFWALAAIVDFLPLYAMTRVILLVVSVGVLLAYLPGFLEAMVARPIRDGEQLVLGIWVAWAGDIMLGVWAITQRWLDRPEWMLTSDFVTFIVFVKLLGATLHLTSPGSVEGRVPRGNWVLLAIAFSLGALVAGVLLATSMGVGLFGT
;
A
#
# COMPACT_ATOMS: atom_id res chain seq x y z
N MET A 1 -13.74 -26.41 6.36
CA MET A 1 -14.43 -26.14 7.65
C MET A 1 -14.64 -24.63 7.74
N ILE A 2 -15.80 -24.13 7.30
CA ILE A 2 -16.13 -22.69 7.31
C ILE A 2 -16.67 -22.37 8.71
N THR A 3 -15.82 -21.80 9.56
CA THR A 3 -16.21 -21.33 10.88
C THR A 3 -17.18 -20.17 10.70
N ARG A 4 -18.49 -20.43 10.87
CA ARG A 4 -19.51 -19.36 10.88
C ARG A 4 -19.20 -18.45 12.06
N LEU A 5 -18.59 -17.30 11.81
CA LEU A 5 -18.45 -16.22 12.78
C LEU A 5 -19.87 -15.73 13.12
N ARG A 6 -20.47 -16.30 14.17
CA ARG A 6 -21.69 -15.75 14.77
C ARG A 6 -21.29 -14.47 15.51
N PHE A 7 -21.31 -13.34 14.82
CA PHE A 7 -21.26 -12.02 15.46
C PHE A 7 -22.52 -11.85 16.30
N SER A 8 -22.42 -12.16 17.60
CA SER A 8 -23.47 -11.79 18.54
C SER A 8 -23.45 -10.27 18.75
N ALA A 9 -24.62 -9.67 18.96
CA ALA A 9 -24.72 -8.23 19.27
C ALA A 9 -23.83 -7.84 20.47
N ALA A 10 -23.74 -8.73 21.47
CA ALA A 10 -22.84 -8.57 22.62
C ALA A 10 -21.34 -8.63 22.24
N GLY A 11 -20.96 -9.42 21.24
CA GLY A 11 -19.62 -9.45 20.69
C GLY A 11 -19.26 -8.15 19.98
N ALA A 12 -20.16 -7.62 19.16
CA ALA A 12 -20.01 -6.34 18.48
C ALA A 12 -19.87 -5.19 19.50
N ALA A 13 -20.76 -5.11 20.49
CA ALA A 13 -20.71 -4.07 21.53
C ALA A 13 -19.39 -4.07 22.31
N ARG A 14 -18.87 -5.25 22.68
CA ARG A 14 -17.56 -5.36 23.36
C ARG A 14 -16.40 -4.96 22.45
N TYR A 15 -16.45 -5.30 21.17
CA TYR A 15 -15.42 -4.87 20.22
C TYR A 15 -15.42 -3.35 20.05
N VAL A 16 -16.59 -2.75 19.84
CA VAL A 16 -16.77 -1.30 19.76
C VAL A 16 -16.25 -0.61 21.02
N GLY A 17 -16.61 -1.13 22.21
CA GLY A 17 -16.13 -0.59 23.48
C GLY A 17 -14.61 -0.73 23.71
N ARG A 18 -13.93 -1.68 23.05
CA ARG A 18 -12.46 -1.75 23.04
C ARG A 18 -11.85 -0.77 22.06
N LEU A 19 -12.43 -0.67 20.86
CA LEU A 19 -11.97 0.25 19.82
C LEU A 19 -12.07 1.70 20.32
N ALA A 20 -13.19 2.09 20.93
CA ALA A 20 -13.42 3.41 21.50
C ALA A 20 -12.49 3.76 22.68
N ARG A 21 -11.78 2.79 23.26
CA ARG A 21 -10.78 3.03 24.31
C ARG A 21 -9.34 2.96 23.81
N SER A 22 -9.13 2.62 22.53
CA SER A 22 -7.79 2.51 21.96
C SER A 22 -7.20 3.90 21.70
N PRO A 23 -6.05 4.26 22.30
CA PRO A 23 -5.37 5.51 21.99
C PRO A 23 -4.98 5.60 20.50
N THR A 24 -4.57 4.49 19.90
CA THR A 24 -4.21 4.41 18.47
C THR A 24 -5.39 4.73 17.57
N PHE A 25 -6.60 4.26 17.93
CA PHE A 25 -7.81 4.60 17.20
C PHE A 25 -8.06 6.10 17.20
N TRP A 26 -7.97 6.75 18.38
CA TRP A 26 -8.19 8.19 18.51
C TRP A 26 -7.08 9.03 17.86
N GLN A 27 -5.82 8.58 17.91
CA GLN A 27 -4.72 9.21 17.18
C GLN A 27 -4.99 9.19 15.67
N GLY A 28 -5.37 8.03 15.13
CA GLY A 28 -5.72 7.90 13.72
C GLY A 28 -6.92 8.77 13.33
N ALA A 29 -7.99 8.73 14.12
CA ALA A 29 -9.18 9.55 13.91
C ALA A 29 -8.85 11.06 13.98
N GLY A 30 -8.02 11.47 14.93
CA GLY A 30 -7.57 12.85 15.10
C GLY A 30 -6.74 13.34 13.91
N VAL A 31 -5.81 12.52 13.39
CA VAL A 31 -5.03 12.85 12.19
C VAL A 31 -5.93 13.01 10.96
N ILE A 32 -6.91 12.12 10.78
CA ILE A 32 -7.88 12.19 9.68
C ILE A 32 -8.73 13.47 9.79
N ALA A 33 -9.28 13.74 10.97
CA ALA A 33 -10.08 14.94 11.22
C ALA A 33 -9.26 16.22 11.02
N GLY A 34 -8.01 16.24 11.50
CA GLY A 34 -7.08 17.35 11.32
C GLY A 34 -6.74 17.62 9.86
N PHE A 35 -6.55 16.56 9.05
CA PHE A 35 -6.37 16.70 7.61
C PHE A 35 -7.57 17.40 6.95
N TRP A 36 -8.80 16.97 7.25
CA TRP A 36 -10.00 17.58 6.67
C TRP A 36 -10.25 19.01 7.14
N ALA A 37 -9.97 19.30 8.41
CA ALA A 37 -10.02 20.67 8.92
C ALA A 37 -9.05 21.59 8.16
N LEU A 38 -7.84 21.10 7.87
CA LEU A 38 -6.86 21.83 7.07
C LEU A 38 -7.28 21.96 5.60
N ALA A 39 -7.85 20.89 5.02
CA ALA A 39 -8.34 20.90 3.64
C ALA A 39 -9.50 21.86 3.40
N ALA A 40 -10.25 22.23 4.44
CA ALA A 40 -11.30 23.24 4.36
C ALA A 40 -10.77 24.67 4.20
N ILE A 41 -9.48 24.93 4.53
CA ILE A 41 -8.89 26.27 4.54
C ILE A 41 -7.64 26.41 3.66
N VAL A 42 -7.05 25.31 3.19
CA VAL A 42 -5.86 25.30 2.32
C VAL A 42 -6.22 24.76 0.94
N ASP A 43 -5.78 25.47 -0.10
CA ASP A 43 -5.96 25.03 -1.48
C ASP A 43 -5.34 23.65 -1.74
N PHE A 44 -5.92 22.92 -2.69
CA PHE A 44 -5.50 21.57 -3.05
C PHE A 44 -4.00 21.47 -3.36
N LEU A 45 -3.48 22.40 -4.16
CA LEU A 45 -2.12 22.32 -4.70
C LEU A 45 -1.01 22.41 -3.63
N PRO A 46 -1.01 23.40 -2.71
CA PRO A 46 -0.07 23.44 -1.60
C PRO A 46 -0.29 22.31 -0.59
N LEU A 47 -1.55 21.94 -0.30
CA LEU A 47 -1.85 20.84 0.62
C LEU A 47 -1.32 19.49 0.09
N TYR A 48 -1.53 19.22 -1.20
CA TYR A 48 -1.00 18.04 -1.88
C TYR A 48 0.54 18.03 -1.87
N ALA A 49 1.19 19.16 -2.17
CA ALA A 49 2.64 19.25 -2.15
C ALA A 49 3.20 18.97 -0.74
N MET A 50 2.61 19.59 0.29
CA MET A 50 3.03 19.41 1.68
C MET A 50 2.86 17.95 2.13
N THR A 51 1.69 17.36 1.92
CA THR A 51 1.41 15.97 2.29
C THR A 51 2.31 14.99 1.55
N ARG A 52 2.63 15.25 0.27
CA ARG A 52 3.57 14.43 -0.50
C ARG A 52 4.99 14.49 0.04
N VAL A 53 5.47 15.67 0.45
CA VAL A 53 6.79 15.82 1.09
C VAL A 53 6.83 15.14 2.46
N ILE A 54 5.79 15.31 3.28
CA ILE A 54 5.69 14.62 4.57
C ILE A 54 5.73 13.10 4.37
N LEU A 55 4.94 12.57 3.42
CA LEU A 55 4.95 11.15 3.10
C LEU A 55 6.33 10.68 2.65
N LEU A 56 7.03 11.45 1.82
CA LEU A 56 8.39 11.10 1.39
C LEU A 56 9.37 11.01 2.58
N VAL A 57 9.35 12.01 3.48
CA VAL A 57 10.21 12.03 4.67
C VAL A 57 9.89 10.85 5.60
N VAL A 58 8.61 10.60 5.85
CA VAL A 58 8.17 9.45 6.66
C VAL A 58 8.59 8.14 6.01
N SER A 59 8.45 8.01 4.69
CA SER A 59 8.86 6.81 3.94
C SER A 59 10.35 6.53 4.09
N VAL A 60 11.20 7.57 4.02
CA VAL A 60 12.64 7.45 4.28
C VAL A 60 12.88 6.98 5.73
N GLY A 61 12.19 7.58 6.71
CA GLY A 61 12.26 7.16 8.10
C GLY A 61 11.90 5.68 8.30
N VAL A 62 10.85 5.19 7.61
CA VAL A 62 10.46 3.78 7.62
C VAL A 62 11.56 2.90 7.02
N LEU A 63 12.13 3.26 5.86
CA LEU A 63 13.24 2.49 5.29
C LEU A 63 14.43 2.40 6.24
N LEU A 64 14.81 3.50 6.89
CA LEU A 64 15.92 3.52 7.83
C LEU A 64 15.62 2.66 9.07
N ALA A 65 14.41 2.75 9.61
CA ALA A 65 14.00 1.97 10.77
C ALA A 65 13.99 0.46 10.51
N TYR A 66 13.60 0.05 9.30
CA TYR A 66 13.54 -1.36 8.90
C TYR A 66 14.82 -1.87 8.21
N LEU A 67 15.81 -1.00 7.95
CA LEU A 67 17.03 -1.35 7.24
C LEU A 67 17.81 -2.50 7.90
N PRO A 68 18.04 -2.53 9.23
CA PRO A 68 18.76 -3.64 9.86
C PRO A 68 18.07 -4.99 9.63
N GLY A 69 16.76 -5.06 9.89
CA GLY A 69 15.99 -6.29 9.68
C GLY A 69 15.90 -6.69 8.20
N PHE A 70 15.89 -5.72 7.28
CA PHE A 70 15.97 -5.98 5.85
C PHE A 70 17.31 -6.63 5.47
N LEU A 71 18.43 -6.08 5.94
CA LEU A 71 19.77 -6.61 5.67
C LEU A 71 19.94 -8.01 6.26
N GLU A 72 19.42 -8.25 7.46
CA GLU A 72 19.40 -9.58 8.09
C GLU A 72 18.58 -10.58 7.25
N ALA A 73 17.36 -10.20 6.85
CA ALA A 73 16.49 -11.05 6.03
C ALA A 73 17.08 -11.37 4.65
N MET A 74 17.89 -10.47 4.08
CA MET A 74 18.55 -10.68 2.79
C MET A 74 19.59 -11.81 2.81
N VAL A 75 20.18 -12.10 3.97
CA VAL A 75 21.20 -13.15 4.12
C VAL A 75 20.67 -14.38 4.85
N ALA A 76 19.46 -14.32 5.41
CA ALA A 76 18.83 -15.41 6.14
C ALA A 76 18.56 -16.63 5.26
N ARG A 77 18.91 -17.82 5.76
CA ARG A 77 18.67 -19.11 5.12
C ARG A 77 18.30 -20.16 6.17
N PRO A 78 17.07 -20.71 6.18
CA PRO A 78 15.89 -20.29 5.41
C PRO A 78 15.31 -18.96 5.91
N ILE A 79 14.50 -18.29 5.08
CA ILE A 79 13.72 -17.11 5.51
C ILE A 79 12.77 -17.54 6.62
N ARG A 80 12.84 -16.87 7.78
CA ARG A 80 12.04 -17.12 8.97
C ARG A 80 10.75 -16.30 8.98
N ASP A 81 9.85 -16.64 9.89
CA ASP A 81 8.60 -15.91 10.12
C ASP A 81 8.89 -14.44 10.45
N GLY A 82 8.17 -13.52 9.81
CA GLY A 82 8.37 -12.09 9.94
C GLY A 82 9.50 -11.48 9.08
N GLU A 83 10.56 -12.21 8.71
CA GLU A 83 11.63 -11.70 7.84
C GLU A 83 11.08 -11.34 6.45
N GLN A 84 10.21 -12.19 5.90
CA GLN A 84 9.49 -11.90 4.66
C GLN A 84 8.59 -10.65 4.77
N LEU A 85 8.03 -10.39 5.95
CA LEU A 85 7.24 -9.17 6.17
C LEU A 85 8.13 -7.94 6.08
N VAL A 86 9.29 -7.99 6.74
CA VAL A 86 10.28 -6.91 6.72
C VAL A 86 10.78 -6.65 5.30
N LEU A 87 11.06 -7.69 4.52
CA LEU A 87 11.37 -7.55 3.09
C LEU A 87 10.23 -6.85 2.33
N GLY A 88 8.98 -7.25 2.57
CA GLY A 88 7.81 -6.63 1.94
C GLY A 88 7.63 -5.16 2.30
N ILE A 89 7.81 -4.80 3.58
CA ILE A 89 7.77 -3.42 4.08
C ILE A 89 8.83 -2.63 3.33
N TRP A 90 10.09 -3.07 3.40
CA TRP A 90 11.21 -2.33 2.85
C TRP A 90 11.06 -2.11 1.33
N VAL A 91 10.73 -3.17 0.58
CA VAL A 91 10.53 -3.11 -0.88
C VAL A 91 9.37 -2.19 -1.26
N ALA A 92 8.24 -2.26 -0.55
CA ALA A 92 7.06 -1.43 -0.84
C ALA A 92 7.33 0.07 -0.60
N TRP A 93 7.99 0.40 0.51
CA TRP A 93 8.32 1.79 0.86
C TRP A 93 9.44 2.35 -0.02
N ALA A 94 10.39 1.52 -0.46
CA ALA A 94 11.38 1.92 -1.46
C ALA A 94 10.72 2.31 -2.78
N GLY A 95 9.77 1.50 -3.26
CA GLY A 95 8.97 1.84 -4.42
C GLY A 95 8.13 3.12 -4.23
N ASP A 96 7.60 3.37 -3.03
CA ASP A 96 6.87 4.62 -2.75
C ASP A 96 7.78 5.86 -2.80
N ILE A 97 8.99 5.77 -2.27
CA ILE A 97 10.00 6.84 -2.37
C ILE A 97 10.36 7.09 -3.83
N MET A 98 10.64 6.05 -4.61
CA MET A 98 10.96 6.18 -6.03
C MET A 98 9.82 6.88 -6.77
N LEU A 99 8.56 6.49 -6.51
CA LEU A 99 7.38 7.14 -7.10
C LEU A 99 7.19 8.58 -6.59
N GLY A 100 7.56 8.85 -5.34
CA GLY A 100 7.60 10.17 -4.70
C GLY A 100 8.52 11.12 -5.43
N VAL A 101 9.78 10.73 -5.55
CA VAL A 101 10.81 11.48 -6.26
C VAL A 101 10.41 11.65 -7.72
N TRP A 102 9.96 10.59 -8.40
CA TRP A 102 9.54 10.66 -9.80
C TRP A 102 8.41 11.69 -10.01
N ALA A 103 7.38 11.68 -9.17
CA ALA A 103 6.27 12.62 -9.27
C ALA A 103 6.68 14.08 -8.98
N ILE A 104 7.58 14.30 -8.01
CA ILE A 104 8.13 15.63 -7.71
C ILE A 104 8.96 16.13 -8.89
N THR A 105 9.83 15.29 -9.46
CA THR A 105 10.66 15.62 -10.62
C THR A 105 9.81 15.95 -11.84
N GLN A 106 8.77 15.16 -12.15
CA GLN A 106 7.85 15.48 -13.23
C GLN A 106 7.23 16.86 -13.05
N ARG A 107 6.81 17.20 -11.83
CA ARG A 107 6.22 18.51 -11.55
C ARG A 107 7.23 19.64 -11.68
N TRP A 108 8.48 19.41 -11.31
CA TRP A 108 9.55 20.41 -11.42
C TRP A 108 10.00 20.66 -12.85
N LEU A 109 9.87 19.65 -13.73
CA LEU A 109 10.24 19.71 -15.15
C LEU A 109 9.05 19.99 -16.08
N ASP A 110 7.91 20.45 -15.54
CA ASP A 110 6.69 20.72 -16.32
C ASP A 110 6.16 19.51 -17.13
N ARG A 111 6.30 18.30 -16.56
CA ARG A 111 5.73 17.03 -17.05
C ARG A 111 6.19 16.68 -18.48
N PRO A 112 7.50 16.47 -18.70
CA PRO A 112 7.99 16.17 -20.03
C PRO A 112 7.46 14.80 -20.50
N GLU A 113 7.10 14.70 -21.77
CA GLU A 113 6.44 13.53 -22.37
C GLU A 113 7.20 12.22 -22.09
N TRP A 114 8.53 12.25 -22.18
CA TRP A 114 9.37 11.06 -21.96
C TRP A 114 9.23 10.47 -20.55
N MET A 115 8.88 11.27 -19.53
CA MET A 115 8.63 10.78 -18.17
C MET A 115 7.23 10.16 -18.02
N LEU A 116 6.27 10.60 -18.82
CA LEU A 116 4.90 10.09 -18.82
C LEU A 116 4.84 8.70 -19.46
N THR A 117 5.70 8.45 -20.45
CA THR A 117 5.76 7.19 -21.21
C THR A 117 6.96 6.32 -20.82
N SER A 118 7.63 6.62 -19.70
CA SER A 118 8.86 5.91 -19.33
C SER A 118 8.57 4.53 -18.74
N ASP A 119 9.17 3.48 -19.28
CA ASP A 119 9.14 2.14 -18.69
C ASP A 119 9.70 2.10 -17.26
N PHE A 120 10.51 3.10 -16.89
CA PHE A 120 11.01 3.24 -15.53
C PHE A 120 9.90 3.41 -14.50
N VAL A 121 8.81 4.13 -14.82
CA VAL A 121 7.68 4.27 -13.89
C VAL A 121 6.96 2.92 -13.72
N THR A 122 6.83 2.15 -14.80
CA THR A 122 6.26 0.80 -14.78
C THR A 122 7.09 -0.13 -13.90
N PHE A 123 8.43 -0.04 -13.99
CA PHE A 123 9.33 -0.76 -13.11
C PHE A 123 9.16 -0.37 -11.63
N ILE A 124 9.02 0.92 -11.32
CA ILE A 124 8.76 1.38 -9.94
C ILE A 124 7.44 0.78 -9.40
N VAL A 125 6.39 0.77 -10.21
CA VAL A 125 5.10 0.17 -9.84
C VAL A 125 5.25 -1.34 -9.62
N PHE A 126 6.03 -2.03 -10.44
CA PHE A 126 6.35 -3.44 -10.26
C PHE A 126 7.08 -3.70 -8.93
N VAL A 127 8.04 -2.86 -8.55
CA VAL A 127 8.70 -2.95 -7.23
C VAL A 127 7.69 -2.83 -6.09
N LYS A 128 6.73 -1.89 -6.17
CA LYS A 128 5.66 -1.78 -5.15
C LYS A 128 4.77 -3.02 -5.13
N LEU A 129 4.43 -3.58 -6.29
CA LEU A 129 3.64 -4.80 -6.42
C LEU A 129 4.35 -6.00 -5.79
N LEU A 130 5.67 -6.11 -5.96
CA LEU A 130 6.49 -7.11 -5.29
C LEU A 130 6.43 -6.95 -3.76
N GLY A 131 6.59 -5.72 -3.25
CA GLY A 131 6.45 -5.43 -1.82
C GLY A 131 5.07 -5.80 -1.26
N ALA A 132 3.99 -5.48 -1.97
CA ALA A 132 2.63 -5.87 -1.61
C ALA A 132 2.42 -7.40 -1.61
N THR A 133 3.04 -8.10 -2.56
CA THR A 133 3.01 -9.56 -2.63
C THR A 133 3.72 -10.17 -1.41
N LEU A 134 4.91 -9.68 -1.08
CA LEU A 134 5.68 -10.11 0.10
C LEU A 134 4.91 -9.86 1.40
N HIS A 135 4.21 -8.73 1.53
CA HIS A 135 3.32 -8.47 2.66
C HIS A 135 2.21 -9.52 2.79
N LEU A 136 1.48 -9.79 1.71
CA LEU A 136 0.33 -10.68 1.76
C LEU A 136 0.74 -12.15 1.99
N THR A 137 1.91 -12.52 1.48
CA THR A 137 2.47 -13.87 1.56
C THR A 137 3.36 -14.08 2.77
N SER A 138 3.57 -13.08 3.63
CA SER A 138 4.42 -13.24 4.80
C SER A 138 3.80 -14.18 5.85
N PRO A 139 4.52 -15.23 6.28
CA PRO A 139 4.13 -16.04 7.44
C PRO A 139 4.40 -15.23 8.72
N GLY A 140 3.34 -14.97 9.48
CA GLY A 140 3.46 -14.17 10.71
C GLY A 140 2.24 -13.33 11.09
N SER A 141 1.24 -13.18 10.20
CA SER A 141 -0.02 -12.52 10.61
C SER A 141 -0.87 -13.41 11.54
N VAL A 142 -0.71 -14.74 11.46
CA VAL A 142 -1.34 -15.74 12.36
C VAL A 142 -0.43 -16.96 12.49
N GLU A 143 0.11 -17.23 13.69
CA GLU A 143 0.77 -18.50 14.08
C GLU A 143 1.93 -19.01 13.17
N GLY A 144 2.72 -18.12 12.57
CA GLY A 144 3.93 -18.53 11.83
C GLY A 144 3.68 -19.34 10.55
N ARG A 145 2.46 -19.32 10.01
CA ARG A 145 2.11 -19.93 8.72
C ARG A 145 1.42 -18.92 7.84
N VAL A 146 1.67 -18.99 6.53
CA VAL A 146 0.86 -18.27 5.55
C VAL A 146 -0.48 -18.99 5.43
N PRO A 147 -1.62 -18.38 5.81
CA PRO A 147 -2.91 -19.01 5.59
C PRO A 147 -3.10 -19.28 4.10
N ARG A 148 -3.58 -20.48 3.72
CA ARG A 148 -3.92 -20.79 2.30
C ARG A 148 -4.87 -19.76 1.70
N GLY A 149 -5.70 -19.13 2.53
CA GLY A 149 -6.58 -18.03 2.14
C GLY A 149 -5.84 -16.80 1.59
N ASN A 150 -4.63 -16.49 2.06
CA ASN A 150 -3.86 -15.34 1.57
C ASN A 150 -3.41 -15.54 0.12
N TRP A 151 -3.04 -16.77 -0.26
CA TRP A 151 -2.73 -17.11 -1.65
C TRP A 151 -3.94 -16.99 -2.57
N VAL A 152 -5.12 -17.37 -2.08
CA VAL A 152 -6.39 -17.17 -2.80
C VAL A 152 -6.70 -15.67 -2.93
N LEU A 153 -6.53 -14.89 -1.87
CA LEU A 153 -6.70 -13.44 -1.91
C LEU A 153 -5.72 -12.78 -2.89
N LEU A 154 -4.47 -13.22 -2.92
CA LEU A 154 -3.46 -12.75 -3.87
C LEU A 154 -3.93 -13.04 -5.30
N ALA A 155 -4.33 -14.28 -5.59
CA ALA A 155 -4.82 -14.66 -6.90
C ALA A 155 -6.05 -13.83 -7.32
N ILE A 156 -7.02 -13.64 -6.42
CA ILE A 156 -8.21 -12.80 -6.67
C ILE A 156 -7.79 -11.35 -6.95
N ALA A 157 -6.89 -10.77 -6.14
CA ALA A 157 -6.42 -9.41 -6.32
C ALA A 157 -5.72 -9.21 -7.66
N PHE A 158 -4.85 -10.16 -8.06
CA PHE A 158 -4.19 -10.13 -9.36
C PHE A 158 -5.17 -10.28 -10.52
N SER A 159 -6.13 -11.22 -10.44
CA SER A 159 -7.13 -11.41 -11.48
C SER A 159 -8.04 -10.20 -11.64
N LEU A 160 -8.48 -9.58 -10.54
CA LEU A 160 -9.27 -8.35 -10.59
C LEU A 160 -8.45 -7.17 -11.14
N GLY A 161 -7.20 -7.02 -10.71
CA GLY A 161 -6.30 -5.99 -11.22
C GLY A 161 -6.05 -6.14 -12.73
N ALA A 162 -5.80 -7.36 -13.20
CA ALA A 162 -5.62 -7.66 -14.62
C ALA A 162 -6.89 -7.41 -15.43
N LEU A 163 -8.06 -7.76 -14.89
CA LEU A 163 -9.35 -7.47 -15.52
C LEU A 163 -9.58 -5.97 -15.68
N VAL A 164 -9.38 -5.20 -14.61
CA VAL A 164 -9.52 -3.73 -14.65
C VAL A 164 -8.52 -3.11 -15.62
N ALA A 165 -7.26 -3.53 -15.60
CA ALA A 165 -6.24 -3.06 -16.53
C ALA A 165 -6.61 -3.39 -17.99
N GLY A 166 -7.08 -4.61 -18.26
CA GLY A 166 -7.52 -5.03 -19.59
C GLY A 166 -8.71 -4.21 -20.10
N VAL A 167 -9.69 -3.93 -19.24
CA VAL A 167 -10.83 -3.04 -19.54
C VAL A 167 -10.34 -1.64 -19.90
N LEU A 168 -9.46 -1.05 -19.07
CA LEU A 168 -8.93 0.29 -19.31
C LEU A 168 -8.15 0.36 -20.63
N LEU A 169 -7.30 -0.63 -20.92
CA LEU A 169 -6.54 -0.72 -22.18
C LEU A 169 -7.46 -0.87 -23.38
N ALA A 170 -8.48 -1.74 -23.30
CA ALA A 170 -9.46 -1.89 -24.36
C ALA A 170 -10.18 -0.56 -24.65
N THR A 171 -10.63 0.14 -23.59
CA THR A 171 -11.27 1.46 -23.76
C THR A 171 -10.32 2.51 -24.34
N SER A 172 -9.06 2.54 -23.93
CA SER A 172 -8.08 3.51 -24.44
C SER A 172 -7.71 3.25 -25.90
N MET A 173 -7.87 2.01 -26.39
CA MET A 173 -7.69 1.62 -27.78
C MET A 173 -8.95 1.82 -28.64
N GLY A 174 -10.02 2.40 -28.07
CA GLY A 174 -11.27 2.63 -28.79
C GLY A 174 -12.11 1.36 -29.01
N VAL A 175 -11.83 0.27 -28.28
CA VAL A 175 -12.67 -0.93 -28.31
C VAL A 175 -13.94 -0.64 -27.50
N GLY A 176 -15.08 -0.53 -28.19
CA GLY A 176 -16.39 -0.39 -27.57
C GLY A 176 -16.72 -1.64 -26.73
N LEU A 177 -16.65 -1.52 -25.40
CA LEU A 177 -16.97 -2.62 -24.47
C LEU A 177 -18.48 -2.86 -24.35
N PHE A 178 -19.26 -1.86 -24.72
CA PHE A 178 -20.71 -1.90 -24.83
C PHE A 178 -21.00 -1.39 -26.23
N GLY A 179 -21.55 -2.24 -27.11
CA GLY A 179 -21.80 -1.87 -28.50
C GLY A 179 -22.69 -0.64 -28.59
N THR A 180 -22.09 0.50 -28.95
CA THR A 180 -22.74 1.73 -29.41
C THR A 180 -21.96 2.23 -30.59
#